data_AF-A0A1W9YPA3-F1
#
_entry.id   AF-A0A1W9YPA3-F1
#
_cell.length_a   1.000
_cell.length_b   1.000
_cell.length_c   1.000
_cell.angle_alpha   90.00
_cell.angle_beta   90.00
_cell.angle_gamma   90.00
#
_symmetry.space_group_name_H-M   'P 1'
#
loop_
_entity.id
_entity.type
_entity.pdbx_description
1 polymer ?
#
loop_
_entity_poly.entity_id
_entity_poly.type
_entity_poly.pdbx_seq_one_letter_code
_entity_poly.pdbx_strand_id
1 'polypeptide(L)'
;MSTSDRKNGVPATVTSIPLVDPHAPKADPSIGDLVKDATAQVSTLVRAEVELAKAEITRDVKKGLTGSLYFIAALVVLFYSTFFLFFFIAELLDTWLWRWAAFLIVFGVMVVVTAALALLGYLKVRRIRGPRETIASVKETKEALTPGSDKHAEPARPAITTDPSGW
;
A
#
# COMPACT_ATOMS: atom_id res chain seq x y z
N MET A 1 -75.18 -40.85 -49.54
CA MET A 1 -74.23 -39.88 -50.12
C MET A 1 -73.86 -38.87 -49.04
N SER A 2 -72.56 -38.53 -48.91
CA SER A 2 -71.94 -37.42 -48.11
C SER A 2 -72.23 -37.39 -46.59
N THR A 3 -71.33 -37.80 -45.67
CA THR A 3 -70.04 -37.21 -45.21
C THR A 3 -70.16 -35.83 -44.53
N SER A 4 -69.80 -35.78 -43.24
CA SER A 4 -69.11 -34.70 -42.50
C SER A 4 -69.24 -34.99 -40.99
N ASP A 5 -68.32 -34.69 -40.08
CA ASP A 5 -66.89 -34.38 -40.11
C ASP A 5 -66.48 -34.44 -38.62
N ARG A 6 -65.46 -35.21 -38.25
CA ARG A 6 -65.04 -35.37 -36.84
C ARG A 6 -63.94 -34.35 -36.54
N LYS A 7 -64.30 -33.21 -35.94
CA LYS A 7 -63.32 -32.24 -35.39
C LYS A 7 -63.21 -32.38 -33.88
N ASN A 8 -62.34 -33.29 -33.43
CA ASN A 8 -61.81 -33.26 -32.07
C ASN A 8 -60.68 -32.23 -32.03
N GLY A 9 -60.91 -31.13 -31.34
CA GLY A 9 -59.89 -30.16 -30.99
C GLY A 9 -59.09 -30.64 -29.78
N VAL A 10 -57.79 -30.84 -29.95
CA VAL A 10 -56.82 -30.75 -28.86
C VAL A 10 -55.54 -30.10 -29.42
N PRO A 11 -55.06 -28.98 -28.86
CA PRO A 11 -53.81 -28.36 -29.30
C PRO A 11 -52.61 -29.22 -28.92
N ALA A 12 -51.83 -29.62 -29.92
CA ALA A 12 -50.57 -30.35 -29.77
C ALA A 12 -49.44 -29.38 -29.40
N THR A 13 -49.41 -28.92 -28.15
CA THR A 13 -48.22 -28.25 -27.60
C THR A 13 -48.04 -28.62 -26.13
N VAL A 14 -47.61 -29.86 -25.89
CA VAL A 14 -47.12 -30.25 -24.57
C VAL A 14 -45.65 -29.82 -24.51
N THR A 15 -45.43 -28.67 -23.88
CA THR A 15 -44.12 -28.20 -23.41
C THR A 15 -43.45 -29.34 -22.64
N SER A 16 -42.40 -29.92 -23.22
CA SER A 16 -41.62 -30.95 -22.56
C SER A 16 -40.86 -30.32 -21.39
N ILE A 17 -41.38 -30.55 -20.18
CA ILE A 17 -40.63 -30.36 -18.95
C ILE A 17 -39.44 -31.33 -19.03
N PRO A 18 -38.19 -30.84 -19.03
CA PRO A 18 -37.06 -31.75 -18.99
C PRO A 18 -37.13 -32.53 -17.67
N LEU A 19 -37.37 -33.84 -17.77
CA LEU A 19 -37.30 -34.80 -16.66
C LEU A 19 -35.82 -34.99 -16.28
N VAL A 20 -35.21 -33.96 -15.69
CA VAL A 20 -34.00 -34.13 -14.90
C VAL A 20 -34.47 -34.56 -13.52
N ASP A 21 -34.31 -35.85 -13.22
CA ASP A 21 -34.63 -36.39 -11.91
C ASP A 21 -33.71 -35.72 -10.87
N PRO A 22 -34.24 -34.93 -9.92
CA PRO A 22 -33.42 -34.31 -8.87
C PRO A 22 -32.79 -35.35 -7.93
N HIS A 23 -33.19 -36.62 -8.03
CA HIS A 23 -32.67 -37.74 -7.26
C HIS A 23 -31.80 -38.72 -8.06
N ALA A 24 -31.50 -38.43 -9.33
CA ALA A 24 -30.50 -39.21 -10.05
C ALA A 24 -29.13 -39.09 -9.33
N PRO A 25 -28.44 -40.21 -9.03
CA PRO A 25 -27.15 -40.17 -8.36
C PRO A 25 -26.17 -39.35 -9.21
N LYS A 26 -25.63 -38.28 -8.61
CA LYS A 26 -24.56 -37.51 -9.24
C LYS A 26 -23.40 -38.46 -9.51
N ALA A 27 -22.90 -38.49 -10.74
CA ALA A 27 -21.67 -39.20 -11.06
C ALA A 27 -20.58 -38.76 -10.06
N ASP A 28 -19.87 -39.73 -9.49
CA ASP A 28 -18.81 -39.43 -8.53
C ASP A 28 -17.81 -38.46 -9.17
N PRO A 29 -17.46 -37.35 -8.49
CA PRO A 29 -16.58 -36.35 -9.05
C PRO A 29 -15.24 -36.98 -9.41
N SER A 30 -14.75 -36.70 -10.62
CA SER A 30 -13.45 -37.20 -11.03
C SER A 30 -12.35 -36.56 -10.16
N ILE A 31 -11.18 -37.20 -10.09
CA ILE A 31 -10.03 -36.63 -9.37
C ILE A 31 -9.68 -35.22 -9.89
N GLY A 32 -9.89 -34.97 -11.19
CA GLY A 32 -9.71 -33.64 -11.78
C GLY A 32 -10.71 -32.61 -11.26
N ASP A 33 -11.96 -33.01 -11.04
CA ASP A 33 -13.01 -32.14 -10.48
C ASP A 33 -12.74 -31.81 -9.01
N LEU A 34 -12.26 -32.78 -8.22
CA LEU A 34 -11.89 -32.57 -6.82
C LEU A 34 -10.70 -31.61 -6.67
N VAL A 35 -9.68 -31.72 -7.52
CA VAL A 35 -8.53 -30.80 -7.52
C VAL A 35 -8.94 -29.39 -7.94
N LYS A 36 -9.82 -29.29 -8.94
CA LYS A 36 -10.37 -28.00 -9.39
C LYS A 36 -11.18 -27.32 -8.28
N ASP A 37 -12.05 -28.05 -7.60
CA ASP A 37 -12.86 -27.54 -6.50
C ASP A 37 -12.01 -27.15 -5.28
N ALA A 38 -11.02 -27.97 -4.92
CA ALA A 38 -10.08 -27.64 -3.84
C ALA A 38 -9.28 -26.36 -4.15
N THR A 39 -8.80 -26.20 -5.39
CA THR A 39 -8.07 -25.01 -5.83
C THR A 39 -8.97 -23.77 -5.83
N ALA A 40 -10.24 -23.92 -6.22
CA ALA A 40 -11.22 -22.84 -6.18
C ALA A 40 -11.54 -22.42 -4.73
N GLN A 41 -11.64 -23.37 -3.80
CA GLN A 41 -11.87 -23.08 -2.37
C GLN A 41 -10.67 -22.36 -1.74
N VAL A 42 -9.45 -22.82 -2.02
CA VAL A 42 -8.23 -22.13 -1.57
C VAL A 42 -8.17 -20.71 -2.12
N SER A 43 -8.46 -20.51 -3.41
CA SER A 43 -8.50 -19.17 -4.01
C SER A 43 -9.55 -18.27 -3.34
N THR A 44 -10.69 -18.84 -2.94
CA THR A 44 -11.76 -18.11 -2.24
C THR A 44 -11.33 -17.72 -0.82
N LEU A 45 -10.65 -18.61 -0.09
CA LEU A 45 -10.11 -18.31 1.24
C LEU A 45 -9.06 -17.22 1.20
N VAL A 46 -8.09 -17.31 0.27
CA VAL A 46 -7.05 -16.28 0.10
C VAL A 46 -7.69 -14.94 -0.23
N ARG A 47 -8.70 -14.91 -1.11
CA ARG A 47 -9.40 -13.69 -1.43
C ARG A 47 -10.13 -13.09 -0.22
N ALA A 48 -10.79 -13.92 0.58
CA ALA A 48 -11.46 -13.51 1.80
C ALA A 48 -10.49 -12.93 2.83
N GLU A 49 -9.33 -13.56 3.03
CA GLU A 49 -8.29 -13.08 3.95
C GLU A 49 -7.73 -11.72 3.50
N VAL A 50 -7.51 -11.54 2.20
CA VAL A 50 -7.07 -10.26 1.64
C VAL A 50 -8.14 -9.18 1.78
N GLU A 51 -9.41 -9.51 1.56
CA GLU A 51 -10.52 -8.57 1.72
C GLU A 51 -10.69 -8.15 3.18
N LEU A 52 -10.54 -9.09 4.12
CA LEU A 52 -10.55 -8.83 5.54
C LEU A 52 -9.38 -7.93 5.95
N ALA A 53 -8.15 -8.28 5.57
CA ALA A 53 -6.96 -7.49 5.85
C ALA A 53 -7.08 -6.08 5.27
N LYS A 54 -7.59 -5.95 4.05
CA LYS A 54 -7.85 -4.64 3.41
C LYS A 54 -8.89 -3.83 4.20
N ALA A 55 -9.95 -4.47 4.69
CA ALA A 55 -10.98 -3.81 5.50
C ALA A 55 -10.40 -3.33 6.85
N GLU A 56 -9.58 -4.14 7.50
CA GLU A 56 -8.93 -3.78 8.77
C GLU A 56 -7.94 -2.62 8.58
N ILE A 57 -7.04 -2.71 7.60
CA ILE A 57 -6.11 -1.62 7.27
C ILE A 57 -6.87 -0.34 6.95
N THR A 58 -7.94 -0.41 6.14
CA THR A 58 -8.73 0.78 5.79
C THR A 58 -9.41 1.38 7.01
N ARG A 59 -9.92 0.53 7.92
CA ARG A 59 -10.53 0.98 9.19
C ARG A 59 -9.51 1.67 10.08
N ASP A 60 -8.31 1.11 10.18
CA ASP A 60 -7.25 1.66 11.03
C ASP A 60 -6.66 2.95 10.45
N VAL A 61 -6.49 3.02 9.12
CA VAL A 61 -6.15 4.28 8.44
C VAL A 61 -7.20 5.34 8.69
N LYS A 62 -8.50 4.99 8.60
CA LYS A 62 -9.59 5.96 8.87
C LYS A 62 -9.58 6.44 10.32
N LYS A 63 -9.39 5.54 11.28
CA LYS A 63 -9.24 5.90 12.71
C LYS A 63 -8.02 6.78 12.95
N GLY A 64 -6.87 6.43 12.35
CA GLY A 64 -5.63 7.19 12.41
C GLY A 64 -5.80 8.58 11.81
N LEU A 65 -6.52 8.72 10.70
CA LEU A 65 -6.82 9.99 10.08
C LEU A 65 -7.68 10.87 11.00
N THR A 66 -8.76 10.33 11.57
CA THR A 66 -9.59 11.06 12.54
C THR A 66 -8.77 11.48 13.77
N GLY A 67 -7.92 10.60 14.30
CA GLY A 67 -7.00 10.93 15.39
C GLY A 67 -6.01 12.04 15.03
N SER A 68 -5.46 12.00 13.81
CA SER A 68 -4.52 13.01 13.32
C SER A 68 -5.15 14.39 13.20
N LEU A 69 -6.46 14.48 12.95
CA LEU A 69 -7.18 15.75 12.85
C LEU A 69 -7.15 16.51 14.19
N TYR A 70 -7.36 15.81 15.31
CA TYR A 70 -7.25 16.40 16.64
C TYR A 70 -5.82 16.86 16.93
N PHE A 71 -4.81 16.10 16.51
CA PHE A 71 -3.42 16.49 16.71
C PHE A 71 -3.06 17.73 15.88
N ILE A 72 -3.49 17.79 14.61
CA ILE A 72 -3.33 18.97 13.76
C ILE A 72 -4.05 20.18 14.40
N ALA A 73 -5.29 20.00 14.84
CA ALA A 73 -6.05 21.07 15.51
C ALA A 73 -5.34 21.55 16.79
N ALA A 74 -4.83 20.62 17.61
CA ALA A 74 -4.08 20.94 18.82
C ALA A 74 -2.79 21.71 18.51
N LEU A 75 -2.03 21.31 17.48
CA LEU A 75 -0.82 22.02 17.06
C LEU A 75 -1.14 23.41 16.51
N VAL A 76 -2.22 23.58 15.76
CA VAL A 76 -2.68 24.90 15.29
C VAL A 76 -3.04 25.79 16.47
N VAL A 77 -3.84 25.29 17.42
CA VAL A 77 -4.19 26.05 18.63
C VAL A 77 -2.93 26.41 19.42
N LEU A 78 -2.04 25.44 19.67
CA LEU A 78 -0.79 25.68 20.38
C LEU A 78 0.08 26.74 19.67
N PHE A 79 0.18 26.68 18.34
CA PHE A 79 0.90 27.67 17.55
C PHE A 79 0.32 29.07 17.72
N TYR A 80 -1.00 29.25 17.58
CA TYR A 80 -1.65 30.54 17.84
C TYR A 80 -1.54 31.00 19.29
N SER A 81 -1.56 30.07 20.27
CA SER A 81 -1.36 30.38 21.68
C SER A 81 0.03 30.95 21.98
N THR A 82 1.05 30.65 21.18
CA THR A 82 2.40 31.24 21.37
C THR A 82 2.38 32.76 21.25
N PHE A 83 1.52 33.33 20.39
CA PHE A 83 1.34 34.78 20.28
C PHE A 83 0.87 35.39 21.61
N PHE A 84 -0.14 34.79 22.23
CA PHE A 84 -0.64 35.21 23.54
C PHE A 84 0.37 34.98 24.65
N LEU A 85 1.16 33.91 24.58
CA LEU A 85 2.25 33.66 25.53
C LEU A 85 3.30 34.77 25.50
N PHE A 86 3.77 35.17 24.31
CA PHE A 86 4.76 36.25 24.19
C PHE A 86 4.18 37.60 24.62
N PHE A 87 2.91 37.87 24.29
CA PHE A 87 2.21 39.06 24.78
C PHE A 87 2.12 39.07 26.31
N PHE A 88 1.71 37.95 26.90
CA PHE A 88 1.65 37.79 28.36
C PHE A 88 3.03 38.00 29.02
N ILE A 89 4.10 37.43 28.46
CA ILE A 89 5.46 37.64 28.99
C ILE A 89 5.85 39.12 28.91
N ALA A 90 5.57 39.79 27.79
CA ALA A 90 5.87 41.21 27.64
C ALA A 90 5.12 42.06 28.67
N GLU A 91 3.83 41.80 28.88
CA GLU A 91 3.00 42.49 29.88
C GLU A 91 3.46 42.17 31.31
N LEU A 92 3.86 40.93 31.57
CA LEU A 92 4.41 40.54 32.88
C LEU A 92 5.72 41.30 33.16
N LEU A 93 6.59 41.44 32.17
CA LEU A 93 7.83 42.21 32.29
C LEU A 93 7.57 43.72 32.50
N ASP A 94 6.49 44.26 31.94
CA ASP A 94 6.08 45.67 32.12
C ASP A 94 5.83 46.03 33.59
N THR A 95 5.58 45.05 34.47
CA THR A 95 5.43 45.31 35.91
C THR A 95 6.72 45.77 36.59
N TRP A 96 7.90 45.48 36.00
CA TRP A 96 9.21 45.89 36.51
C TRP A 96 10.01 46.77 35.55
N LEU A 97 9.62 46.83 34.28
CA LEU A 97 10.36 47.49 33.19
C LEU A 97 9.46 48.47 32.44
N TRP A 98 10.05 49.36 31.65
CA TRP A 98 9.27 50.16 30.72
C TRP A 98 8.68 49.29 29.62
N ARG A 99 7.40 49.50 29.28
CA ARG A 99 6.68 48.71 28.27
C ARG A 99 7.45 48.47 26.98
N TRP A 100 8.01 49.53 26.39
CA TRP A 100 8.77 49.40 25.14
C TRP A 100 10.00 48.49 25.29
N ALA A 101 10.67 48.51 26.46
CA ALA A 101 11.83 47.67 26.74
C ALA A 101 11.42 46.21 26.95
N ALA A 102 10.30 45.96 27.63
CA ALA A 102 9.75 44.61 27.82
C ALA A 102 9.47 43.93 26.47
N PHE A 103 8.77 44.62 25.56
CA PHE A 103 8.50 44.10 24.21
C PHE A 103 9.79 43.87 23.39
N LEU A 104 10.79 44.76 23.52
CA LEU A 104 12.07 44.62 22.82
C LEU A 104 12.88 43.42 23.33
N ILE A 105 12.86 43.15 24.64
CA ILE A 105 13.50 41.98 25.24
C ILE A 105 12.84 40.69 24.73
N VAL A 106 11.51 40.61 24.76
CA VAL A 106 10.77 39.43 24.27
C VAL A 106 11.05 39.19 22.79
N PHE A 107 11.05 40.26 21.98
CA PHE A 107 11.43 40.18 20.56
C PHE A 107 12.85 39.65 20.38
N GLY A 108 13.82 40.15 21.17
CA GLY A 108 15.21 39.68 21.15
C GLY A 108 15.32 38.18 21.45
N VAL A 109 14.58 37.69 22.47
CA VAL A 109 14.51 36.26 22.80
C VAL A 109 13.94 35.45 21.63
N MET A 110 12.88 35.92 20.99
CA MET A 110 12.29 35.25 19.82
C MET A 110 13.28 35.13 18.65
N VAL A 111 14.06 36.18 18.37
CA VAL A 111 15.09 36.16 17.33
C VAL A 111 16.17 35.13 17.66
N VAL A 112 16.64 35.08 18.90
CA VAL A 112 17.66 34.10 19.34
C VAL A 112 17.15 32.67 19.20
N VAL A 113 15.93 32.39 19.67
CA VAL A 113 15.31 31.06 19.54
C VAL A 113 15.13 30.69 18.07
N THR A 114 14.67 31.62 17.24
CA THR A 114 14.49 31.39 15.79
C THR A 114 15.82 31.08 15.12
N ALA A 115 16.88 31.83 15.43
CA ALA A 115 18.22 31.60 14.90
C ALA A 115 18.76 30.22 15.32
N ALA A 116 18.57 29.82 16.57
CA ALA A 116 18.98 28.51 17.08
C ALA A 116 18.22 27.37 16.36
N LEU A 117 16.90 27.48 16.22
CA LEU A 117 16.08 26.48 15.53
C LEU A 117 16.42 26.40 14.04
N ALA A 118 16.62 27.54 13.37
CA ALA A 118 17.03 27.59 11.97
C ALA A 118 18.41 26.95 11.77
N LEU A 119 19.36 27.20 12.66
CA LEU A 119 20.68 26.59 12.62
C LEU A 119 20.61 25.07 12.84
N LEU A 120 19.89 24.61 13.86
CA LEU A 120 19.70 23.17 14.12
C LEU A 120 19.00 22.47 12.95
N GLY A 121 17.97 23.11 12.38
CA GLY A 121 17.29 22.63 11.18
C GLY A 121 18.23 22.53 9.99
N TYR A 122 19.01 23.59 9.73
CA TYR A 122 20.02 23.60 8.67
C TYR A 122 21.06 22.50 8.84
N LEU A 123 21.61 22.34 10.05
CA LEU A 123 22.59 21.29 10.37
C LEU A 123 22.00 19.89 10.17
N LYS A 124 20.73 19.67 10.56
CA LYS A 124 20.05 18.39 10.38
C LYS A 124 19.84 18.10 8.90
N VAL A 125 19.32 19.05 8.12
CA VAL A 125 19.10 18.91 6.68
C VAL A 125 20.41 18.66 5.94
N ARG A 126 21.47 19.41 6.28
CA ARG A 126 22.79 19.24 5.66
C ARG A 126 23.41 17.86 5.95
N ARG A 127 23.03 17.22 7.06
CA ARG A 127 23.48 15.87 7.43
C ARG A 127 22.70 14.77 6.69
N ILE A 128 21.54 15.06 6.11
CA ILE A 128 20.80 14.13 5.26
C ILE A 128 21.59 14.00 3.94
N ARG A 129 22.51 13.04 3.89
CA ARG A 129 23.06 12.55 2.62
C ARG A 129 21.90 11.83 1.93
N GLY A 130 21.52 12.28 0.73
CA GLY A 130 20.47 11.64 -0.07
C GLY A 130 20.71 10.14 -0.26
N PRO A 131 19.71 9.37 -0.73
CA PRO A 131 19.76 7.91 -0.79
C PRO A 131 20.73 7.43 -1.88
N ARG A 132 22.03 7.60 -1.64
CA ARG A 132 23.11 7.27 -2.57
C ARG A 132 23.13 5.76 -2.83
N GLU A 133 22.87 4.95 -1.81
CA GLU A 133 22.77 3.50 -1.91
C GLU A 133 21.60 3.06 -2.81
N THR A 134 20.42 3.69 -2.68
CA THR A 134 19.27 3.39 -3.55
C THR A 134 19.50 3.86 -4.99
N ILE A 135 20.17 5.00 -5.17
CA ILE A 135 20.54 5.46 -6.52
C ILE A 135 21.60 4.54 -7.13
N ALA A 136 22.54 4.02 -6.33
CA ALA A 136 23.55 3.07 -6.77
C ALA A 136 22.93 1.72 -7.15
N SER A 137 22.06 1.15 -6.31
CA SER A 137 21.41 -0.14 -6.60
C SER A 137 20.49 -0.07 -7.81
N VAL A 138 19.79 1.06 -8.03
CA VAL A 138 18.98 1.28 -9.23
C VAL A 138 19.85 1.41 -10.48
N LYS A 139 21.02 2.06 -10.38
CA LYS A 139 21.97 2.14 -11.51
C LYS A 139 22.56 0.77 -11.84
N GLU A 140 22.98 0.00 -10.84
CA GLU A 140 23.50 -1.35 -11.00
C GLU A 140 22.45 -2.30 -11.58
N THR A 141 21.21 -2.22 -11.10
CA THR A 141 20.08 -3.00 -11.66
C THR A 141 19.80 -2.60 -13.11
N LYS A 142 19.93 -1.31 -13.46
CA LYS A 142 19.76 -0.84 -14.84
C LYS A 142 20.91 -1.31 -15.75
N GLU A 143 22.15 -1.33 -15.26
CA GLU A 143 23.31 -1.86 -15.97
C GLU A 143 23.22 -3.39 -16.18
N ALA A 144 22.73 -4.13 -15.18
CA ALA A 144 22.50 -5.58 -15.26
C ALA A 144 21.33 -5.96 -16.18
N LEU A 145 20.35 -5.07 -16.38
CA LEU A 145 19.18 -5.30 -17.24
C LEU A 145 19.32 -4.70 -18.65
N THR A 146 20.42 -3.99 -18.95
CA THR A 146 20.68 -3.48 -20.30
C THR A 146 21.27 -4.62 -21.15
N PRO A 147 20.57 -5.11 -22.19
CA PRO A 147 21.06 -6.20 -23.03
C PRO A 147 22.22 -5.68 -23.89
N GLY A 148 23.46 -6.00 -23.51
CA GLY A 148 24.65 -5.57 -24.24
C GLY A 148 25.96 -5.57 -23.46
N SER A 149 25.93 -5.72 -22.13
CA SER A 149 27.16 -5.75 -21.29
C SER A 149 27.92 -7.07 -21.34
N ASP A 150 27.42 -8.08 -22.05
CA ASP A 150 28.04 -9.39 -22.24
C ASP A 150 29.06 -9.35 -23.38
N LYS A 151 30.18 -8.62 -23.22
CA LYS A 151 31.31 -8.82 -24.14
C LYS A 151 32.67 -9.06 -23.52
N HIS A 152 32.93 -8.86 -22.24
CA HIS A 152 34.25 -9.16 -21.66
C HIS A 152 34.14 -9.81 -20.27
N ALA A 153 34.00 -11.13 -20.22
CA ALA A 153 34.53 -11.96 -19.14
C ALA A 153 34.43 -13.45 -19.50
N GLU A 154 35.25 -13.92 -20.43
CA GLU A 154 35.55 -15.36 -20.51
C GLU A 154 37.04 -15.55 -20.77
N PRO A 155 37.86 -15.87 -19.73
CA PRO A 155 39.05 -16.65 -19.92
C PRO A 155 38.69 -18.13 -19.81
N ALA A 156 38.88 -18.81 -20.94
CA ALA A 156 38.76 -20.24 -21.16
C ALA A 156 39.15 -21.13 -19.96
N ARG A 157 38.26 -22.07 -19.62
CA ARG A 157 38.65 -23.28 -18.88
C ARG A 157 39.47 -24.17 -19.82
N PRO A 158 40.67 -24.64 -19.45
CA PRO A 158 41.33 -25.67 -20.22
C PRO A 158 40.64 -27.01 -19.95
N ALA A 159 40.14 -27.62 -21.02
CA ALA A 159 39.67 -28.98 -21.04
C ALA A 159 40.84 -29.91 -20.70
N ILE A 160 40.76 -30.59 -19.56
CA ILE A 160 41.71 -31.66 -19.22
C ILE A 160 41.28 -32.88 -20.04
N THR A 161 42.04 -33.12 -21.10
CA THR A 161 41.93 -34.30 -21.95
C THR A 161 42.47 -35.52 -21.21
N THR A 162 41.88 -36.65 -21.52
CA THR A 162 42.05 -38.00 -20.98
C THR A 162 43.45 -38.59 -21.18
N ASP A 163 43.89 -39.47 -20.27
CA ASP A 163 44.80 -40.57 -20.63
C ASP A 163 44.37 -41.89 -19.93
N PRO A 164 44.03 -42.95 -20.69
CA PRO A 164 43.79 -44.29 -20.20
C PRO A 164 44.85 -45.28 -20.72
N SER A 165 46.04 -45.34 -20.13
CA SER A 165 46.99 -46.48 -20.19
C SER A 165 48.26 -46.09 -19.44
N GLY A 166 48.98 -46.92 -18.69
CA GLY A 166 49.00 -48.35 -18.43
C GLY A 166 50.30 -48.62 -17.66
N TRP A 167 50.38 -49.78 -17.00
CA TRP A 167 51.55 -50.32 -16.29
C TRP A 167 51.91 -49.72 -14.93
#